data_AF-A0A7J7EX63-F1
#
_entry.id   AF-A0A7J7EX63-F1
#
_cell.length_a   1.000
_cell.length_b   1.000
_cell.length_c   1.000
_cell.angle_alpha   90.00
_cell.angle_beta   90.00
_cell.angle_gamma   90.00
#
_symmetry.space_group_name_H-M   'P 1'
#
loop_
_entity.id
_entity.type
_entity.pdbx_description
1 polymer ?
#
loop_
_entity_poly.entity_id
_entity_poly.type
_entity_poly.pdbx_seq_one_letter_code
_entity_poly.pdbx_strand_id
1 'polypeptide(L)'
;MAKYHHCKDEPLHALYNNVEKLFPDLFMLFFLLHIHAYFWILFDNAITKHLMTYRRTGCLLSRDLDSSLVAVTLVKQLREAQTFAIGMEDSPNSLDARRVANHIGSEHHEVFFNSEEGIQVLDEVLFSLETYDITTVHASVDRYLIPKYICKNTDSMVTFSGKGSDELTQDQTTAAHSLELTVPFLDHQFTSYYLSLPPEMRIPENGIEKHLRDIFEDSDLILKEILW
;
A
#
# COMPACT_ATOMS: atom_id res chain seq x y z
N MET A 1 29.40 9.37 58.43
CA MET A 1 30.19 8.49 57.54
C MET A 1 29.33 7.27 57.22
N ALA A 2 28.39 7.39 56.29
CA ALA A 2 27.58 6.25 55.84
C ALA A 2 28.43 5.44 54.87
N LYS A 3 28.90 4.26 55.28
CA LYS A 3 30.10 3.66 54.68
C LYS A 3 29.83 2.72 53.51
N TYR A 4 28.64 2.14 53.34
CA TYR A 4 28.31 1.26 52.20
C TYR A 4 26.79 1.20 51.94
N HIS A 5 26.40 0.93 50.69
CA HIS A 5 25.00 0.75 50.28
C HIS A 5 24.40 -0.52 50.92
N HIS A 6 23.18 -0.44 51.43
CA HIS A 6 22.45 -1.60 51.94
C HIS A 6 21.89 -2.41 50.76
N CYS A 7 21.93 -3.75 50.84
CA CYS A 7 21.57 -4.64 49.72
C CYS A 7 20.07 -4.68 49.38
N LYS A 8 19.22 -4.07 50.21
CA LYS A 8 17.77 -3.91 49.96
C LYS A 8 17.38 -2.51 49.49
N ASP A 9 18.35 -1.59 49.45
CA ASP A 9 18.11 -0.21 49.05
C ASP A 9 18.59 -0.08 47.60
N GLU A 10 17.83 0.62 46.77
CA GLU A 10 18.19 0.84 45.36
C GLU A 10 19.43 1.75 45.28
N PRO A 11 20.54 1.33 44.63
CA PRO A 11 21.77 2.11 44.65
C PRO A 11 21.62 3.46 43.96
N LEU A 12 21.89 4.57 44.68
CA LEU A 12 21.89 5.93 44.11
C LEU A 12 22.80 6.08 42.87
N HIS A 13 23.76 5.17 42.70
CA HIS A 13 24.68 5.09 41.55
C HIS A 13 24.31 4.00 40.53
N ALA A 14 23.45 3.05 40.90
CA ALA A 14 22.91 2.04 40.00
C ALA A 14 21.55 2.52 39.49
N LEU A 15 21.60 3.51 38.61
CA LEU A 15 20.51 3.66 37.67
C LEU A 15 20.52 2.39 36.81
N TYR A 16 19.54 1.50 36.99
CA TYR A 16 19.24 0.44 36.03
C TYR A 16 18.72 1.10 34.74
N ASN A 17 19.58 1.88 34.08
CA ASN A 17 19.26 2.51 32.83
C ASN A 17 19.38 1.45 31.76
N ASN A 18 18.27 1.21 31.09
CA ASN A 18 18.25 0.51 29.82
C ASN A 18 18.93 1.37 28.75
N VAL A 19 19.26 0.74 27.60
CA VAL A 19 19.89 1.44 26.47
C VAL A 19 19.08 2.65 26.04
N GLU A 20 17.75 2.58 26.15
CA GLU A 20 16.80 3.68 25.90
C GLU A 20 17.11 4.93 26.73
N LYS A 21 17.40 4.76 28.04
CA LYS A 21 17.71 5.88 28.95
C LYS A 21 19.15 6.34 28.86
N LEU A 22 20.09 5.45 28.55
CA LEU A 22 21.52 5.79 28.44
C LEU A 22 21.84 6.52 27.13
N PHE A 23 21.21 6.10 26.04
CA PHE A 23 21.47 6.60 24.69
C PHE A 23 20.15 6.74 23.92
N PRO A 24 19.28 7.70 24.29
CA PRO A 24 17.96 7.85 23.70
C PRO A 24 18.01 8.07 22.19
N ASP A 25 18.93 8.92 21.71
CA ASP A 25 19.07 9.21 20.28
C ASP A 25 19.53 7.99 19.48
N LEU A 26 20.49 7.23 20.04
CA LEU A 26 21.02 6.02 19.39
C LEU A 26 19.98 4.89 19.39
N PHE A 27 19.24 4.74 20.49
CA PHE A 27 18.13 3.80 20.59
C PHE A 27 17.06 4.10 19.55
N MET A 28 16.65 5.38 19.42
CA MET A 28 15.69 5.81 18.40
C MET A 28 16.18 5.52 16.98
N LEU A 29 17.46 5.78 16.68
CA LEU A 29 18.02 5.46 15.37
C LEU A 29 17.96 3.95 15.05
N PHE A 30 18.40 3.10 15.99
CA PHE A 30 18.33 1.65 15.79
C PHE A 30 16.89 1.13 15.71
N PHE A 31 15.99 1.73 16.48
CA PHE A 31 14.57 1.42 16.47
C PHE A 31 13.95 1.75 15.11
N LEU A 32 14.21 2.93 14.56
CA LEU A 32 13.75 3.32 13.22
C LEU A 32 14.30 2.40 12.13
N LEU A 33 15.61 2.13 12.15
CA LEU A 33 16.24 1.22 11.19
C LEU A 33 15.61 -0.19 11.24
N HIS A 34 15.36 -0.69 12.46
CA HIS A 34 14.67 -1.96 12.66
C HIS A 34 13.26 -1.93 12.08
N ILE A 35 12.52 -0.84 12.32
CA ILE A 35 11.17 -0.69 11.80
C ILE A 35 11.14 -0.70 10.28
N HIS A 36 12.04 0.06 9.65
CA HIS A 36 12.15 0.15 8.20
C HIS A 36 12.46 -1.23 7.60
N ALA A 37 13.43 -1.95 8.18
CA ALA A 37 13.80 -3.28 7.72
C ALA A 37 12.65 -4.29 7.87
N TYR A 38 11.97 -4.31 9.02
CA TYR A 38 10.84 -5.21 9.26
C TYR A 38 9.66 -4.91 8.35
N PHE A 39 9.36 -3.63 8.13
CA PHE A 39 8.32 -3.21 7.20
C PHE A 39 8.59 -3.80 5.82
N TRP A 40 9.79 -3.58 5.27
CA TRP A 40 10.16 -4.08 3.94
C TRP A 40 10.12 -5.59 3.84
N ILE A 41 10.67 -6.31 4.83
CA ILE A 41 10.68 -7.77 4.83
C ILE A 41 9.25 -8.33 4.85
N LEU A 42 8.38 -7.79 5.70
CA LEU A 42 7.01 -8.24 5.81
C LEU A 42 6.18 -7.88 4.58
N PHE A 43 6.36 -6.68 4.04
CA PHE A 43 5.65 -6.21 2.86
C PHE A 43 6.07 -6.97 1.59
N ASP A 44 7.38 -7.19 1.39
CA ASP A 44 7.89 -8.00 0.29
C ASP A 44 7.35 -9.43 0.38
N ASN A 45 7.41 -10.03 1.57
CA ASN A 45 6.83 -11.35 1.83
C ASN A 45 5.32 -11.40 1.60
N ALA A 46 4.58 -10.36 1.96
CA ALA A 46 3.15 -10.24 1.68
C ALA A 46 2.88 -10.32 0.17
N ILE A 47 3.67 -9.63 -0.65
CA ILE A 47 3.55 -9.72 -2.11
C ILE A 47 3.93 -11.12 -2.61
N THR A 48 5.07 -11.66 -2.18
CA THR A 48 5.56 -12.98 -2.61
C THR A 48 4.54 -14.09 -2.35
N LYS A 49 3.86 -14.10 -1.20
CA LYS A 49 2.82 -15.11 -0.89
C LYS A 49 1.67 -15.11 -1.89
N HIS A 50 1.32 -13.94 -2.41
CA HIS A 50 0.22 -13.78 -3.35
C HIS A 50 0.65 -13.91 -4.82
N LEU A 51 1.94 -14.19 -5.07
CA LEU A 51 2.45 -14.59 -6.39
C LEU A 51 2.31 -16.10 -6.65
N MET A 52 1.64 -16.86 -5.76
CA MET A 52 1.39 -18.30 -5.94
C MET A 52 0.30 -18.58 -6.99
N THR A 53 0.50 -18.09 -8.22
CA THR A 53 -0.43 -18.26 -9.33
C THR A 53 0.31 -18.67 -10.62
N TYR A 54 -0.38 -19.41 -11.47
CA TYR A 54 0.10 -19.75 -12.83
C TYR A 54 -0.39 -18.74 -13.88
N ARG A 55 -1.17 -17.73 -13.47
CA ARG A 55 -1.75 -16.72 -14.34
C ARG A 55 -0.92 -15.45 -14.32
N ARG A 56 -1.08 -14.64 -15.37
CA ARG A 56 -0.43 -13.34 -15.44
C ARG A 56 -0.99 -12.44 -14.34
N THR A 57 -0.07 -11.68 -13.74
CA THR A 57 -0.34 -10.82 -12.60
C THR A 57 -0.25 -9.36 -13.04
N GLY A 58 -1.26 -8.58 -12.65
CA GLY A 58 -1.34 -7.15 -12.85
C GLY A 58 -1.31 -6.37 -11.54
N CYS A 59 -1.18 -5.05 -11.63
CA CYS A 59 -1.32 -4.13 -10.51
C CYS A 59 -2.18 -2.93 -10.91
N LEU A 60 -3.14 -2.57 -10.08
CA LEU A 60 -3.82 -1.29 -10.18
C LEU A 60 -2.85 -0.20 -9.75
N LEU A 61 -2.71 0.83 -10.57
CA LEU A 61 -1.77 1.92 -10.36
C LEU A 61 -2.50 3.26 -10.41
N SER A 62 -2.34 4.05 -9.36
CA SER A 62 -2.85 5.41 -9.25
C SER A 62 -1.77 6.34 -8.73
N ARG A 63 -2.11 7.59 -8.45
CA ARG A 63 -1.15 8.61 -7.97
C ARG A 63 -0.68 8.36 -6.53
N ASP A 64 -1.42 7.58 -5.76
CA ASP A 64 -1.14 7.33 -4.36
C ASP A 64 0.14 6.51 -4.13
N LEU A 65 0.76 6.79 -2.97
CA LEU A 65 1.98 6.14 -2.52
C LEU A 65 1.78 4.62 -2.40
N ASP A 66 0.62 4.20 -1.90
CA ASP A 66 0.34 2.80 -1.58
C ASP A 66 0.33 1.92 -2.84
N SER A 67 -0.42 2.31 -3.87
CA SER A 67 -0.43 1.59 -5.15
C SER A 67 0.93 1.63 -5.85
N SER A 68 1.63 2.77 -5.77
CA SER A 68 3.00 2.90 -6.30
C SER A 68 3.97 1.94 -5.61
N LEU A 69 3.89 1.81 -4.29
CA LEU A 69 4.72 0.91 -3.51
C LEU A 69 4.48 -0.57 -3.85
N VAL A 70 3.21 -0.95 -4.00
CA VAL A 70 2.81 -2.29 -4.44
C VAL A 70 3.35 -2.56 -5.84
N ALA A 71 3.17 -1.63 -6.79
CA ALA A 71 3.63 -1.80 -8.18
C ALA A 71 5.15 -1.94 -8.27
N VAL A 72 5.91 -1.10 -7.56
CA VAL A 72 7.38 -1.17 -7.54
C VAL A 72 7.85 -2.50 -6.97
N THR A 73 7.27 -2.94 -5.86
CA THR A 73 7.67 -4.19 -5.20
C THR A 73 7.29 -5.40 -6.05
N LEU A 74 6.14 -5.35 -6.72
CA LEU A 74 5.70 -6.38 -7.66
C LEU A 74 6.65 -6.51 -8.86
N VAL A 75 7.05 -5.40 -9.47
CA VAL A 75 7.97 -5.40 -10.62
C VAL A 75 9.37 -5.92 -10.25
N LYS A 76 9.81 -5.77 -8.99
CA LYS A 76 11.07 -6.40 -8.56
C LYS A 76 11.00 -7.92 -8.53
N GLN A 77 9.84 -8.46 -8.22
CA GLN A 77 9.61 -9.90 -8.06
C GLN A 77 9.25 -10.57 -9.40
N LEU A 78 8.65 -9.82 -10.33
CA LEU A 78 8.21 -10.30 -11.63
C LEU A 78 9.10 -9.82 -12.78
N ARG A 79 9.29 -10.67 -13.80
CA ARG A 79 10.02 -10.27 -15.02
C ARG A 79 9.20 -9.32 -15.91
N GLU A 80 7.90 -9.51 -15.94
CA GLU A 80 6.94 -8.73 -16.74
C GLU A 80 5.69 -8.53 -15.89
N ALA A 81 5.38 -7.27 -15.56
CA ALA A 81 4.17 -6.91 -14.83
C ALA A 81 3.35 -5.91 -15.65
N GLN A 82 2.04 -6.10 -15.65
CA GLN A 82 1.09 -5.16 -16.26
C GLN A 82 0.59 -4.20 -15.19
N THR A 83 0.53 -2.91 -15.50
CA THR A 83 -0.06 -1.89 -14.62
C THR A 83 -1.27 -1.26 -15.28
N PHE A 84 -2.32 -1.01 -14.51
CA PHE A 84 -3.58 -0.50 -15.01
C PHE A 84 -3.98 0.75 -14.26
N ALA A 85 -4.20 1.85 -14.97
CA ALA A 85 -4.76 3.08 -14.45
C ALA A 85 -6.09 3.36 -15.13
N ILE A 86 -7.09 3.83 -14.37
CA ILE A 86 -8.37 4.27 -14.92
C ILE A 86 -8.65 5.72 -14.51
N GLY A 87 -9.25 6.48 -15.41
CA GLY A 87 -9.73 7.83 -15.11
C GLY A 87 -10.49 8.43 -16.28
N MET A 88 -11.04 9.62 -16.07
CA MET A 88 -11.56 10.41 -17.17
C MET A 88 -10.41 10.98 -18.01
N GLU A 89 -10.71 11.28 -19.28
CA GLU A 89 -9.79 11.99 -20.17
C GLU A 89 -9.36 13.31 -19.52
N ASP A 90 -8.08 13.66 -19.64
CA ASP A 90 -7.42 14.82 -18.99
C ASP A 90 -7.38 14.81 -17.44
N SER A 91 -7.69 13.69 -16.78
CA SER A 91 -7.49 13.59 -15.34
C SER A 91 -5.99 13.62 -14.97
N PRO A 92 -5.58 14.43 -13.98
CA PRO A 92 -4.17 14.53 -13.57
C PRO A 92 -3.61 13.17 -13.09
N ASN A 93 -4.47 12.29 -12.61
CA ASN A 93 -4.11 10.95 -12.12
C ASN A 93 -3.46 10.06 -13.19
N SER A 94 -3.87 10.20 -14.46
CA SER A 94 -3.32 9.39 -15.56
C SER A 94 -1.85 9.74 -15.86
N LEU A 95 -1.52 11.04 -15.80
CA LEU A 95 -0.15 11.53 -16.02
C LEU A 95 0.82 11.00 -14.96
N ASP A 96 0.40 11.00 -13.69
CA ASP A 96 1.25 10.56 -12.59
C ASP A 96 1.42 9.03 -12.59
N ALA A 97 0.35 8.27 -12.85
CA ALA A 97 0.43 6.83 -13.01
C ALA A 97 1.38 6.42 -14.15
N ARG A 98 1.33 7.14 -15.29
CA ARG A 98 2.26 6.94 -16.41
C ARG A 98 3.72 7.19 -16.01
N ARG A 99 3.98 8.21 -15.19
CA ARG A 99 5.34 8.50 -14.69
C ARG A 99 5.87 7.35 -13.85
N VAL A 100 5.07 6.84 -12.91
CA VAL A 100 5.44 5.66 -12.09
C VAL A 100 5.70 4.45 -12.98
N ALA A 101 4.78 4.17 -13.92
CA ALA A 101 4.88 3.01 -14.78
C ALA A 101 6.15 3.06 -15.66
N ASN A 102 6.51 4.24 -16.16
CA ASN A 102 7.76 4.46 -16.89
C ASN A 102 9.00 4.30 -16.01
N HIS A 103 8.95 4.76 -14.75
CA HIS A 103 10.04 4.62 -13.78
C HIS A 103 10.33 3.16 -13.44
N ILE A 104 9.27 2.36 -13.25
CA ILE A 104 9.41 0.93 -12.91
C ILE A 104 9.57 0.03 -14.14
N GLY A 105 9.23 0.51 -15.35
CA GLY A 105 9.35 -0.26 -16.59
C GLY A 105 8.26 -1.32 -16.78
N SER A 106 7.05 -1.07 -16.29
CA SER A 106 5.90 -1.98 -16.45
C SER A 106 5.19 -1.80 -17.80
N GLU A 107 4.49 -2.84 -18.27
CA GLU A 107 3.54 -2.72 -19.39
C GLU A 107 2.30 -1.95 -18.91
N HIS A 108 2.25 -0.65 -19.20
CA HIS A 108 1.20 0.24 -18.69
C HIS A 108 -0.01 0.32 -19.61
N HIS A 109 -1.19 0.18 -19.02
CA HIS A 109 -2.47 0.36 -19.69
C HIS A 109 -3.25 1.48 -19.02
N GLU A 110 -3.66 2.45 -19.82
CA GLU A 110 -4.55 3.52 -19.39
C GLU A 110 -5.94 3.28 -19.96
N VAL A 111 -6.91 3.27 -19.06
CA VAL A 111 -8.32 3.08 -19.36
C VAL A 111 -9.01 4.42 -19.16
N PHE A 112 -9.61 4.92 -20.24
CA PHE A 112 -10.41 6.13 -20.19
C PHE A 112 -11.88 5.78 -20.28
N PHE A 113 -12.71 6.47 -19.50
CA PHE A 113 -14.15 6.38 -19.59
C PHE A 113 -14.78 7.78 -19.58
N ASN A 114 -15.95 7.91 -20.17
CA ASN A 114 -16.71 9.15 -20.16
C ASN A 114 -17.89 9.09 -19.16
N SER A 115 -18.50 10.23 -18.86
CA SER A 115 -19.63 10.29 -17.92
C SER A 115 -20.82 9.43 -18.32
N GLU A 116 -21.06 9.25 -19.62
CA GLU A 116 -22.17 8.44 -20.12
C GLU A 116 -21.93 6.96 -19.85
N GLU A 117 -20.73 6.46 -20.13
CA GLU A 117 -20.31 5.09 -19.79
C GLU A 117 -20.40 4.84 -18.29
N GLY A 118 -19.96 5.82 -17.47
CA GLY A 118 -20.08 5.74 -16.02
C GLY A 118 -21.52 5.61 -15.54
N ILE A 119 -22.46 6.34 -16.16
CA ILE A 119 -23.90 6.25 -15.84
C ILE A 119 -24.49 4.92 -16.30
N GLN A 120 -24.11 4.43 -17.49
CA GLN A 120 -24.64 3.19 -18.07
C GLN A 120 -24.30 1.95 -17.24
N VAL A 121 -23.17 1.95 -16.53
CA VAL A 121 -22.77 0.81 -15.68
C VAL A 121 -23.35 0.85 -14.27
N LEU A 122 -24.08 1.90 -13.87
CA LEU A 122 -24.56 2.05 -12.49
C LEU A 122 -25.44 0.87 -12.04
N ASP A 123 -26.31 0.36 -12.91
CA ASP A 123 -27.16 -0.79 -12.57
C ASP A 123 -26.32 -2.05 -12.33
N GLU A 124 -25.28 -2.28 -13.13
CA GLU A 124 -24.34 -3.40 -12.97
C GLU A 124 -23.50 -3.24 -11.69
N VAL A 125 -23.06 -2.01 -11.38
CA VAL A 125 -22.30 -1.67 -10.17
C VAL A 125 -23.13 -1.90 -8.91
N LEU A 126 -24.37 -1.37 -8.89
CA LEU A 126 -25.30 -1.55 -7.76
C LEU A 126 -25.61 -3.02 -7.52
N PHE A 127 -25.84 -3.77 -8.60
CA PHE A 127 -26.07 -5.22 -8.53
C PHE A 127 -24.85 -5.95 -7.96
N SER A 128 -23.64 -5.60 -8.40
CA SER A 128 -22.41 -6.27 -7.94
C SER A 128 -22.07 -5.95 -6.49
N LEU A 129 -22.28 -4.70 -6.06
CA LEU A 129 -21.98 -4.24 -4.72
C LEU A 129 -23.01 -4.67 -3.66
N GLU A 130 -24.26 -4.87 -4.07
CA GLU A 130 -25.39 -5.14 -3.18
C GLU A 130 -25.58 -4.06 -2.09
N THR A 131 -25.14 -2.83 -2.36
CA THR A 131 -25.28 -1.67 -1.46
C THR A 131 -25.81 -0.45 -2.20
N TYR A 132 -26.43 0.45 -1.44
CA TYR A 132 -26.93 1.75 -1.90
C TYR A 132 -26.15 2.92 -1.28
N ASP A 133 -25.05 2.66 -0.58
CA ASP A 133 -24.20 3.72 -0.04
C ASP A 133 -23.64 4.58 -1.19
N ILE A 134 -23.93 5.87 -1.13
CA ILE A 134 -23.61 6.81 -2.20
C ILE A 134 -22.10 6.91 -2.42
N THR A 135 -21.31 6.87 -1.34
CA THR A 135 -19.86 7.01 -1.39
C THR A 135 -19.23 5.78 -2.04
N THR A 136 -19.67 4.59 -1.62
CA THR A 136 -19.23 3.32 -2.20
C THR A 136 -19.61 3.22 -3.66
N VAL A 137 -20.87 3.50 -4.02
CA VAL A 137 -21.35 3.40 -5.40
C VAL A 137 -20.58 4.36 -6.32
N HIS A 138 -20.42 5.61 -5.90
CA HIS A 138 -19.68 6.60 -6.69
C HIS A 138 -18.22 6.19 -6.92
N ALA A 139 -17.54 5.68 -5.88
CA ALA A 139 -16.15 5.22 -5.99
C ALA A 139 -16.00 3.92 -6.80
N SER A 140 -17.08 3.16 -7.01
CA SER A 140 -17.05 1.83 -7.59
C SER A 140 -17.28 1.78 -9.10
N VAL A 141 -17.70 2.89 -9.72
CA VAL A 141 -17.79 2.98 -11.19
C VAL A 141 -16.44 2.67 -11.82
N ASP A 142 -15.37 3.35 -11.38
CA ASP A 142 -14.01 3.12 -11.85
C ASP A 142 -13.54 1.69 -11.53
N ARG A 143 -13.85 1.21 -10.33
CA ARG A 143 -13.48 -0.13 -9.83
C ARG A 143 -14.20 -1.26 -10.57
N TYR A 144 -15.32 -0.97 -11.22
CA TYR A 144 -16.04 -1.92 -12.06
C TYR A 144 -15.60 -1.86 -13.53
N LEU A 145 -15.28 -0.66 -14.03
CA LEU A 145 -14.81 -0.49 -15.40
C LEU A 145 -13.40 -1.03 -15.62
N ILE A 146 -12.48 -0.88 -14.65
CA ILE A 146 -11.11 -1.36 -14.80
C ILE A 146 -11.01 -2.90 -14.94
N PRO A 147 -11.71 -3.74 -14.14
CA PRO A 147 -11.69 -5.19 -14.30
C PRO A 147 -12.39 -5.63 -15.58
N LYS A 148 -13.47 -4.93 -15.99
CA LYS A 148 -14.15 -5.13 -17.27
C LYS A 148 -13.20 -4.93 -18.44
N TYR A 149 -12.32 -3.94 -18.36
CA TYR A 149 -11.28 -3.70 -19.35
C TYR A 149 -10.20 -4.79 -19.32
N ILE A 150 -9.63 -5.08 -18.14
CA ILE A 150 -8.55 -6.07 -17.95
C ILE A 150 -8.97 -7.43 -18.51
N CYS A 151 -10.16 -7.91 -18.13
CA CYS A 151 -10.69 -9.21 -18.57
C CYS A 151 -10.91 -9.28 -20.09
N LYS A 152 -11.23 -8.16 -20.76
CA LYS A 152 -11.50 -8.12 -22.20
C LYS A 152 -10.24 -7.94 -23.05
N ASN A 153 -9.24 -7.22 -22.54
CA ASN A 153 -8.11 -6.73 -23.34
C ASN A 153 -6.78 -7.38 -22.96
N THR A 154 -6.70 -8.08 -21.83
CA THR A 154 -5.46 -8.68 -21.32
C THR A 154 -5.68 -10.11 -20.83
N ASP A 155 -4.58 -10.78 -20.50
CA ASP A 155 -4.55 -12.11 -19.88
C ASP A 155 -4.26 -12.07 -18.36
N SER A 156 -4.25 -10.88 -17.76
CA SER A 156 -4.12 -10.69 -16.32
C SER A 156 -5.39 -11.18 -15.60
N MET A 157 -5.19 -12.07 -14.63
CA MET A 157 -6.28 -12.64 -13.82
C MET A 157 -6.16 -12.24 -12.35
N VAL A 158 -4.93 -12.14 -11.85
CA VAL A 158 -4.64 -11.71 -10.47
C VAL A 158 -4.21 -10.25 -10.51
N THR A 159 -4.88 -9.39 -9.77
CA THR A 159 -4.58 -7.95 -9.75
C THR A 159 -4.29 -7.48 -8.33
N PHE A 160 -3.15 -6.82 -8.15
CA PHE A 160 -2.76 -6.22 -6.89
C PHE A 160 -3.34 -4.82 -6.73
N SER A 161 -3.80 -4.46 -5.54
CA SER A 161 -4.27 -3.11 -5.18
C SER A 161 -3.51 -2.59 -3.96
N GLY A 162 -3.37 -1.27 -3.88
CA GLY A 162 -2.80 -0.57 -2.72
C GLY A 162 -3.83 -0.12 -1.70
N LYS A 163 -5.14 -0.32 -1.94
CA LYS A 163 -6.20 0.25 -1.10
C LYS A 163 -6.69 -0.73 -0.04
N GLY A 164 -6.33 -0.47 1.23
CA GLY A 164 -6.70 -1.32 2.37
C GLY A 164 -8.10 -1.12 2.97
N SER A 165 -8.65 0.11 2.98
CA SER A 165 -9.88 0.42 3.73
C SER A 165 -11.17 -0.02 3.05
N ASP A 166 -11.17 -0.10 1.72
CA ASP A 166 -12.39 -0.26 0.92
C ASP A 166 -12.44 -1.63 0.20
N GLU A 167 -11.61 -2.58 0.60
CA GLU A 167 -11.34 -3.81 -0.14
C GLU A 167 -12.58 -4.64 -0.46
N LEU A 168 -13.48 -4.80 0.51
CA LEU A 168 -14.68 -5.61 0.32
C LEU A 168 -15.49 -5.16 -0.90
N THR A 169 -15.55 -3.85 -1.12
CA THR A 169 -16.30 -3.26 -2.25
C THR A 169 -15.51 -3.35 -3.56
N GLN A 170 -14.17 -3.32 -3.49
CA GLN A 170 -13.32 -3.54 -4.66
C GLN A 170 -13.42 -5.00 -5.12
N ASP A 171 -13.36 -5.94 -4.18
CA ASP A 171 -13.41 -7.38 -4.43
C ASP A 171 -14.70 -7.80 -5.11
N GLN A 172 -15.84 -7.28 -4.66
CA GLN A 172 -17.14 -7.50 -5.30
C GLN A 172 -17.14 -7.06 -6.77
N THR A 173 -16.61 -5.87 -7.07
CA THR A 173 -16.56 -5.34 -8.44
C THR A 173 -15.55 -6.06 -9.33
N THR A 174 -14.42 -6.53 -8.79
CA THR A 174 -13.43 -7.31 -9.54
C THR A 174 -13.93 -8.74 -9.81
N ALA A 175 -14.59 -9.35 -8.83
CA ALA A 175 -15.17 -10.68 -8.94
C ALA A 175 -16.30 -10.74 -9.99
N ALA A 176 -17.05 -9.64 -10.17
CA ALA A 176 -18.03 -9.51 -11.26
C ALA A 176 -17.42 -9.72 -12.66
N HIS A 177 -16.10 -9.53 -12.80
CA HIS A 177 -15.35 -9.75 -14.03
C HIS A 177 -14.32 -10.88 -13.90
N SER A 178 -14.51 -11.81 -12.97
CA SER A 178 -13.66 -13.00 -12.77
C SER A 178 -12.17 -12.68 -12.53
N LEU A 179 -11.88 -11.49 -12.00
CA LEU A 179 -10.54 -11.14 -11.53
C LEU A 179 -10.42 -11.41 -10.04
N GLU A 180 -9.25 -11.91 -9.66
CA GLU A 180 -8.86 -12.09 -8.27
C GLU A 180 -8.14 -10.82 -7.81
N LEU A 181 -8.68 -10.18 -6.78
CA LEU A 181 -8.07 -9.01 -6.17
C LEU A 181 -7.19 -9.43 -4.99
N THR A 182 -5.99 -8.87 -4.95
CA THR A 182 -5.05 -9.11 -3.86
C THR A 182 -4.60 -7.79 -3.26
N VAL A 183 -4.61 -7.68 -1.92
CA VAL A 183 -4.17 -6.47 -1.24
C VAL A 183 -3.09 -6.77 -0.19
N PRO A 184 -1.81 -6.53 -0.51
CA PRO A 184 -0.69 -6.85 0.40
C PRO A 184 -0.73 -6.12 1.75
N PHE A 185 -1.36 -4.94 1.80
CA PHE A 185 -1.46 -4.14 3.03
C PHE A 185 -2.32 -4.79 4.12
N LEU A 186 -3.18 -5.76 3.78
CA LEU A 186 -3.94 -6.56 4.73
C LEU A 186 -3.34 -7.94 5.03
N ASP A 187 -2.09 -8.22 4.62
CA ASP A 187 -1.40 -9.42 5.08
C ASP A 187 -1.33 -9.44 6.60
N HIS A 188 -1.79 -10.54 7.21
CA HIS A 188 -1.91 -10.65 8.66
C HIS A 188 -0.63 -10.33 9.43
N GLN A 189 0.55 -10.72 8.91
CA GLN A 189 1.81 -10.46 9.59
C GLN A 189 2.21 -9.00 9.46
N PHE A 190 2.04 -8.44 8.26
CA PHE A 190 2.29 -7.02 8.00
C PHE A 190 1.35 -6.13 8.83
N THR A 191 0.04 -6.35 8.77
CA THR A 191 -0.95 -5.57 9.52
C THR A 191 -0.77 -5.71 11.02
N SER A 192 -0.53 -6.93 11.53
CA SER A 192 -0.29 -7.14 12.97
C SER A 192 0.95 -6.41 13.45
N TYR A 193 2.01 -6.41 12.64
CA TYR A 193 3.23 -5.67 12.95
C TYR A 193 2.98 -4.17 12.92
N TYR A 194 2.38 -3.65 11.85
CA TYR A 194 2.08 -2.23 11.71
C TYR A 194 1.21 -1.70 12.86
N LEU A 195 0.17 -2.45 13.25
CA LEU A 195 -0.71 -2.08 14.37
C LEU A 195 -0.03 -2.17 15.75
N SER A 196 1.04 -2.96 15.87
CA SER A 196 1.85 -3.05 17.11
C SER A 196 2.78 -1.84 17.31
N LEU A 197 2.99 -1.03 16.26
CA LEU A 197 3.84 0.15 16.35
C LEU A 197 3.24 1.23 17.27
N PRO A 198 4.09 2.02 17.96
CA PRO A 198 3.64 3.14 18.77
C PRO A 198 2.69 4.06 17.98
N PRO A 199 1.56 4.51 18.58
CA PRO A 199 0.59 5.35 17.88
C PRO A 199 1.21 6.61 17.28
N GLU A 200 2.21 7.19 17.93
CA GLU A 200 2.90 8.41 17.51
C GLU A 200 3.53 8.26 16.12
N MET A 201 3.93 7.03 15.74
CA MET A 201 4.52 6.74 14.43
C MET A 201 3.48 6.51 13.34
N ARG A 202 2.21 6.28 13.71
CA ARG A 202 1.11 6.07 12.76
C ARG A 202 0.27 7.33 12.56
N ILE A 203 0.43 8.32 13.43
CA ILE A 203 -0.29 9.58 13.33
C ILE A 203 0.44 10.47 12.32
N PRO A 204 -0.27 11.05 11.33
CA PRO A 204 0.33 12.00 10.39
C PRO A 204 0.80 13.26 11.11
N GLU A 205 2.02 13.70 10.81
CA GLU A 205 2.56 14.99 11.24
C GLU A 205 2.26 16.05 10.17
N ASN A 206 1.62 17.16 10.55
CA ASN A 206 1.21 18.23 9.63
C ASN A 206 0.30 17.78 8.47
N GLY A 207 -0.52 16.73 8.70
CA GLY A 207 -1.41 16.18 7.67
C GLY A 207 -0.71 15.31 6.62
N ILE A 208 0.58 15.04 6.80
CA ILE A 208 1.36 14.13 5.95
C ILE A 208 1.72 12.90 6.79
N GLU A 209 1.51 11.71 6.22
CA GLU A 209 1.98 10.44 6.79
C GLU A 209 3.50 10.30 6.64
N LYS A 210 4.21 11.16 7.37
CA LYS A 210 5.64 11.36 7.26
C LYS A 210 6.43 10.08 7.55
N HIS A 211 6.09 9.38 8.62
CA HIS A 211 6.83 8.19 9.07
C HIS A 211 6.80 7.03 8.08
N LEU A 212 5.71 6.85 7.32
CA LEU A 212 5.66 5.85 6.25
C LEU A 212 6.51 6.30 5.05
N ARG A 213 6.46 7.58 4.69
CA ARG A 213 7.22 8.15 3.56
C ARG A 213 8.72 8.14 3.81
N ASP A 214 9.16 8.41 5.04
CA ASP A 214 10.56 8.39 5.46
C ASP A 214 11.19 6.99 5.27
N ILE A 215 10.41 5.90 5.34
CA ILE A 215 10.90 4.53 5.05
C ILE A 215 11.42 4.41 3.62
N PHE A 216 10.89 5.20 2.69
CA PHE A 216 11.17 5.13 1.26
C PHE A 216 12.08 6.26 0.77
N GLU A 217 12.40 7.26 1.59
CA GLU A 217 13.16 8.44 1.16
C GLU A 217 14.57 8.10 0.67
N ASP A 218 15.22 7.14 1.34
CA ASP A 218 16.56 6.64 0.98
C ASP A 218 16.52 5.60 -0.15
N SER A 219 15.34 5.25 -0.65
CA SER A 219 15.17 4.22 -1.67
C SER A 219 14.91 4.87 -3.04
N ASP A 220 15.70 4.50 -4.07
CA ASP A 220 15.48 4.95 -5.47
C ASP A 220 14.25 4.27 -6.13
N LEU A 221 13.35 3.74 -5.31
CA LEU A 221 12.26 2.87 -5.70
C LEU A 221 11.03 3.64 -6.15
N ILE A 222 10.76 4.77 -5.52
CA ILE A 222 9.59 5.61 -5.79
C ILE A 222 10.07 6.98 -6.21
N LEU A 223 9.39 7.58 -7.19
CA LEU A 223 9.65 8.96 -7.60
C LEU A 223 9.46 9.91 -6.43
N LYS A 224 10.43 10.80 -6.19
CA LYS A 224 10.37 11.77 -5.08
C LYS A 224 9.13 12.68 -5.13
N GLU A 225 8.63 12.96 -6.33
CA GLU A 225 7.40 13.74 -6.57
C GLU A 225 6.11 13.05 -6.10
N ILE A 226 6.15 11.74 -5.89
CA ILE A 226 5.01 10.93 -5.40
C ILE A 226 5.16 10.65 -3.91
N LEU A 227 6.42 10.61 -3.46
CA LEU A 227 6.76 10.50 -2.05
C LEU A 227 6.41 11.77 -1.25
N TRP A 228 6.32 12.96 -1.88
CA TRP A 228 6.01 14.23 -1.21
C TRP A 228 5.08 15.10 -2.05
#